data_AF-A0A3L7N900-F1
#
_entry.id   AF-A0A3L7N900-F1
#
_cell.length_a   1.000
_cell.length_b   1.000
_cell.length_c   1.000
_cell.angle_alpha   90.00
_cell.angle_beta   90.00
_cell.angle_gamma   90.00
#
_symmetry.space_group_name_H-M   'P 1'
#
loop_
_entity.id
_entity.type
_entity.pdbx_description
1 polymer ?
#
loop_
_entity_poly.entity_id
_entity_poly.type
_entity_poly.pdbx_seq_one_letter_code
_entity_poly.pdbx_strand_id
1 'polypeptide(L)'
;MIRVLLISCVLSATCFSSGVFLAFGADEPVVSPLTEDEQQAMDGVKQSEVLSTVAFLASDEMAGRNTPSRELDIASAYVAARFRGAGLEGLGSDSSYYQITELTQYLIA
;
A
#
# COMPACT_ATOMS: atom_id res chain seq x y z
N MET A 1 32.97 -3.48 25.92
CA MET A 1 32.92 -3.66 27.38
C MET A 1 32.13 -2.51 27.99
N ILE A 2 31.07 -2.83 28.76
CA ILE A 2 30.45 -2.06 29.87
C ILE A 2 29.74 -0.75 29.45
N ARG A 3 28.40 -0.68 29.33
CA ARG A 3 27.31 -0.69 30.36
C ARG A 3 27.46 0.34 31.48
N VAL A 4 26.82 1.52 31.35
CA VAL A 4 26.21 2.31 32.45
C VAL A 4 25.03 3.10 31.80
N LEU A 5 23.76 2.68 31.86
CA LEU A 5 22.80 2.75 32.99
C LEU A 5 22.44 4.22 33.33
N LEU A 6 21.39 4.79 32.71
CA LEU A 6 19.97 4.79 33.13
C LEU A 6 19.62 5.94 34.09
N ILE A 7 18.47 6.58 33.82
CA ILE A 7 17.54 7.21 34.78
C ILE A 7 17.94 8.59 35.33
N SER A 8 17.37 9.64 34.74
CA SER A 8 16.51 10.60 35.47
C SER A 8 16.00 11.69 34.52
N CYS A 9 14.91 11.43 33.80
CA CYS A 9 14.08 12.52 33.29
C CYS A 9 12.61 12.22 33.55
N VAL A 10 12.34 11.87 34.82
CA VAL A 10 11.01 11.87 35.40
C VAL A 10 11.09 12.81 36.59
N LEU A 11 11.10 14.12 36.36
CA LEU A 11 10.67 15.13 37.33
C LEU A 11 10.70 16.55 36.71
N SER A 12 9.71 16.89 35.90
CA SER A 12 9.30 18.29 35.75
C SER A 12 7.83 18.33 35.36
N ALA A 13 6.98 17.93 36.31
CA ALA A 13 5.62 18.40 36.35
C ALA A 13 5.68 19.86 36.83
N THR A 14 5.25 20.82 36.02
CA THR A 14 4.18 21.77 36.39
C THR A 14 3.92 22.78 35.27
N CYS A 15 2.65 22.81 34.84
CA CYS A 15 1.92 23.97 34.33
C CYS A 15 2.30 24.54 32.95
N PHE A 16 1.74 23.92 31.89
CA PHE A 16 1.16 24.73 30.81
C PHE A 16 -0.33 24.38 30.70
N SER A 17 -1.15 25.39 30.95
CA SER A 17 -2.61 25.37 30.99
C SER A 17 -3.22 25.05 29.63
N SER A 18 -4.26 24.22 29.63
CA SER A 18 -5.23 24.05 28.55
C SER A 18 -4.67 23.57 27.21
N GLY A 19 -4.09 22.38 27.22
CA GLY A 19 -4.09 21.51 26.05
C GLY A 19 -4.80 20.23 26.44
N VAL A 20 -5.97 19.97 25.84
CA VAL A 20 -6.58 18.64 25.85
C VAL A 20 -5.53 17.70 25.27
N PHE A 21 -4.79 17.00 26.13
CA PHE A 21 -4.01 15.84 25.73
C PHE A 21 -5.09 14.83 25.36
N LEU A 22 -5.48 14.84 24.08
CA LEU A 22 -6.20 13.74 23.50
C LEU A 22 -5.34 12.53 23.81
N ALA A 23 -5.79 11.75 24.79
CA ALA A 23 -5.38 10.38 24.94
C ALA A 23 -5.74 9.75 23.59
N PHE A 24 -4.77 9.73 22.68
CA PHE A 24 -4.74 8.75 21.61
C PHE A 24 -4.66 7.44 22.38
N GLY A 25 -5.84 6.89 22.69
CA GLY A 25 -5.93 5.56 23.27
C GLY A 25 -5.15 4.67 22.34
N ALA A 26 -4.01 4.18 22.81
CA ALA A 26 -3.39 3.00 22.22
C ALA A 26 -4.36 1.85 22.52
N ASP A 27 -5.48 1.83 21.81
CA ASP A 27 -6.22 0.62 21.55
C ASP A 27 -5.29 -0.14 20.60
N GLU A 28 -4.33 -0.87 21.19
CA GLU A 28 -3.51 -1.80 20.43
C GLU A 28 -4.50 -2.78 19.81
N PRO A 29 -4.62 -2.83 18.47
CA PRO A 29 -5.61 -3.68 17.84
C PRO A 29 -5.34 -5.11 18.29
N VAL A 30 -6.27 -5.70 19.05
CA VAL A 30 -6.19 -7.10 19.46
C VAL A 30 -6.48 -7.93 18.22
N VAL A 31 -5.42 -8.29 17.50
CA VAL A 31 -5.52 -9.12 16.30
C VAL A 31 -5.47 -10.60 16.71
N SER A 32 -6.44 -11.38 16.24
CA SER A 32 -6.44 -12.83 16.43
C SER A 32 -5.20 -13.46 15.78
N PRO A 33 -4.65 -14.55 16.35
CA PRO A 33 -3.57 -15.28 15.71
C PRO A 33 -4.05 -15.87 14.37
N LEU A 34 -3.14 -15.90 13.41
CA LEU A 34 -3.40 -16.43 12.07
C LEU A 34 -3.63 -17.94 12.11
N THR A 35 -4.54 -18.39 11.27
CA THR A 35 -4.69 -19.80 10.92
C THR A 35 -3.51 -20.27 10.06
N GLU A 36 -3.32 -21.59 9.94
CA GLU A 36 -2.23 -22.18 9.14
C GLU A 36 -2.29 -21.75 7.67
N ASP A 37 -3.50 -21.72 7.08
CA ASP A 37 -3.74 -21.30 5.69
C ASP A 37 -3.37 -19.83 5.48
N GLU A 38 -3.70 -18.95 6.44
CA GLU A 38 -3.35 -17.53 6.39
C GLU A 38 -1.83 -17.32 6.53
N GLN A 39 -1.18 -18.09 7.39
CA GLN A 39 0.26 -18.06 7.54
C GLN A 39 0.96 -18.48 6.24
N GLN A 40 0.47 -19.53 5.58
CA GLN A 40 0.99 -19.96 4.28
C GLN A 40 0.79 -18.90 3.19
N ALA A 41 -0.35 -18.21 3.18
CA ALA A 41 -0.58 -17.09 2.26
C ALA A 41 0.38 -15.92 2.54
N MET A 42 0.63 -15.61 3.81
CA MET A 42 1.61 -14.59 4.21
C MET A 42 3.04 -14.94 3.82
N ASP A 43 3.42 -16.21 3.92
CA ASP A 43 4.74 -16.68 3.50
C ASP A 43 4.95 -16.51 1.98
N GLY A 44 3.88 -16.47 1.20
CA GLY A 44 3.90 -16.18 -0.24
C GLY A 44 4.26 -14.72 -0.57
N VAL A 45 4.09 -13.77 0.36
CA VAL A 45 4.37 -12.35 0.13
C VAL A 45 5.87 -12.09 0.26
N LYS A 46 6.55 -11.93 -0.88
CA LYS A 46 7.99 -11.64 -0.91
C LYS A 46 8.27 -10.15 -1.11
N GLN A 47 9.10 -9.57 -0.24
CA GLN A 47 9.52 -8.17 -0.31
C GLN A 47 10.08 -7.80 -1.71
N SER A 48 10.89 -8.68 -2.30
CA SER A 48 11.48 -8.47 -3.62
C SER A 48 10.43 -8.33 -4.74
N GLU A 49 9.35 -9.11 -4.69
CA GLU A 49 8.28 -9.06 -5.69
C GLU A 49 7.45 -7.78 -5.57
N VAL A 50 7.17 -7.35 -4.34
CA VAL A 50 6.49 -6.08 -4.06
C VAL A 50 7.32 -4.92 -4.58
N LEU A 51 8.62 -4.88 -4.23
CA LEU A 51 9.53 -3.82 -4.66
C LEU A 51 9.69 -3.80 -6.19
N SER A 52 9.79 -4.96 -6.85
CA SER A 52 9.86 -5.04 -8.31
C SER A 52 8.61 -4.46 -8.98
N THR A 53 7.43 -4.73 -8.41
CA THR A 53 6.17 -4.21 -8.95
C THR A 53 6.09 -2.70 -8.79
N VAL A 54 6.43 -2.18 -7.62
CA VAL A 54 6.46 -0.74 -7.35
C VAL A 54 7.47 -0.03 -8.24
N ALA A 55 8.68 -0.59 -8.38
CA ALA A 55 9.74 0.01 -9.20
C ALA A 55 9.33 0.11 -10.68
N PHE A 56 8.65 -0.90 -11.23
CA PHE A 56 8.16 -0.85 -12.60
C PHE A 56 7.05 0.20 -12.77
N LEU A 57 6.02 0.19 -11.92
CA LEU A 57 4.88 1.11 -12.05
C LEU A 57 5.24 2.57 -11.75
N ALA A 58 6.25 2.80 -10.92
CA ALA A 58 6.75 4.13 -10.56
C ALA A 58 7.95 4.57 -11.41
N SER A 59 8.31 3.81 -12.45
CA SER A 59 9.42 4.15 -13.34
C SER A 59 9.12 5.39 -14.17
N ASP A 60 10.16 6.11 -14.58
CA ASP A 60 10.04 7.32 -15.40
C ASP A 60 9.39 7.02 -16.75
N GLU A 61 9.57 5.80 -17.27
CA GLU A 61 8.97 5.29 -18.49
C GLU A 61 7.42 5.28 -18.43
N MET A 62 6.82 5.22 -17.24
CA MET A 62 5.37 5.27 -17.08
C MET A 62 4.80 6.70 -17.12
N ALA A 63 5.65 7.73 -17.20
CA ALA A 63 5.30 9.15 -17.42
C ALA A 63 4.22 9.75 -16.49
N GLY A 64 3.82 9.06 -15.42
CA GLY A 64 2.85 9.53 -14.43
C GLY A 64 1.42 8.97 -14.58
N ARG A 65 0.46 9.65 -13.94
CA ARG A 65 -0.93 9.18 -13.74
C ARG A 65 -1.95 9.95 -14.57
N ASN A 66 -1.57 10.42 -15.76
CA ASN A 66 -2.54 11.07 -16.65
C ASN A 66 -3.47 10.00 -17.25
N THR A 67 -4.78 10.26 -17.20
CA THR A 67 -5.80 9.35 -17.74
C THR A 67 -6.66 10.12 -18.75
N PRO A 68 -6.69 9.74 -20.03
CA PRO A 68 -6.01 8.60 -20.67
C PRO A 68 -4.56 8.92 -21.08
N SER A 69 -3.72 7.90 -21.15
CA SER A 69 -2.34 7.99 -21.68
C SER A 69 -1.89 6.63 -22.21
N ARG A 70 -0.87 6.62 -23.09
CA ARG A 70 -0.29 5.37 -23.61
C ARG A 70 0.33 4.55 -22.48
N GLU A 71 0.95 5.22 -21.53
CA GLU A 71 1.68 4.61 -20.42
C GLU A 71 0.71 3.95 -19.44
N LEU A 72 -0.50 4.50 -19.27
CA LEU A 72 -1.58 3.83 -18.55
C LEU A 72 -1.97 2.50 -19.20
N ASP A 73 -2.03 2.44 -20.54
CA ASP A 73 -2.33 1.19 -21.26
C ASP A 73 -1.24 0.14 -20.97
N ILE A 74 0.03 0.53 -20.96
CA ILE A 74 1.17 -0.35 -20.63
C ILE A 74 1.06 -0.85 -19.18
N ALA A 75 0.81 0.05 -18.23
CA ALA A 75 0.65 -0.30 -16.83
C ALA A 75 -0.54 -1.26 -16.60
N SER A 76 -1.67 -1.02 -17.28
CA SER A 76 -2.84 -1.90 -17.19
C SER A 76 -2.55 -3.30 -17.76
N ALA A 77 -1.83 -3.38 -18.88
CA ALA A 77 -1.42 -4.65 -19.48
C ALA A 77 -0.45 -5.43 -18.59
N TYR A 78 0.45 -4.73 -17.89
CA TYR A 78 1.34 -5.35 -16.89
C TYR A 78 0.54 -6.01 -15.76
N VAL A 79 -0.45 -5.32 -15.18
CA VAL A 79 -1.31 -5.88 -14.12
C VAL A 79 -2.10 -7.07 -14.63
N ALA A 80 -2.70 -6.98 -15.81
CA ALA A 80 -3.43 -8.09 -16.43
C ALA A 80 -2.53 -9.32 -16.66
N ALA A 81 -1.27 -9.13 -17.06
CA ALA A 81 -0.31 -10.23 -17.21
C ALA A 81 0.03 -10.88 -15.86
N ARG A 82 0.17 -10.10 -14.78
CA ARG A 82 0.40 -10.62 -13.42
C ARG A 82 -0.81 -11.43 -12.93
N PHE A 83 -2.03 -10.96 -13.17
CA PHE A 83 -3.26 -11.70 -12.82
C PHE A 83 -3.37 -13.02 -13.57
N ARG A 84 -3.08 -13.02 -14.87
CA ARG A 84 -3.02 -14.25 -15.66
C ARG A 84 -1.96 -15.22 -15.13
N GLY A 85 -0.77 -14.72 -14.79
CA GLY A 85 0.31 -15.54 -14.20
C GLY A 85 -0.05 -16.11 -12.83
N ALA A 86 -0.88 -15.42 -12.06
CA ALA A 86 -1.41 -15.90 -10.78
C ALA A 86 -2.58 -16.90 -10.93
N GLY A 87 -3.05 -17.17 -12.15
CA GLY A 87 -4.16 -18.09 -12.40
C GLY A 87 -5.54 -17.51 -12.10
N LEU A 88 -5.66 -16.18 -12.01
CA LEU A 88 -6.96 -15.53 -11.78
C LEU A 88 -7.83 -15.59 -13.04
N GLU A 89 -9.14 -15.79 -12.85
CA GLU A 89 -10.14 -15.67 -13.89
C GLU A 89 -10.49 -14.20 -14.13
N GLY A 90 -10.52 -13.77 -15.39
CA GLY A 90 -10.91 -12.40 -15.73
C GLY A 90 -12.42 -12.20 -15.57
N LEU A 91 -12.81 -11.14 -14.88
CA LEU A 91 -14.21 -10.81 -14.56
C LEU A 91 -14.78 -9.66 -15.40
N GLY A 92 -13.97 -9.09 -16.30
CA GLY A 92 -14.40 -8.05 -17.25
C GLY A 92 -15.22 -8.62 -18.40
N SER A 93 -15.57 -7.74 -19.34
CA SER A 93 -16.21 -8.16 -20.60
C SER A 93 -15.37 -9.23 -21.30
N ASP A 94 -16.02 -10.28 -21.81
CA ASP A 94 -15.37 -11.40 -22.49
C ASP A 94 -14.26 -12.07 -21.66
N SER A 95 -14.46 -12.17 -20.34
CA SER A 95 -13.47 -12.73 -19.40
C SER A 95 -12.14 -11.99 -19.40
N SER A 96 -12.15 -10.69 -19.72
CA SER A 96 -10.98 -9.83 -19.65
C SER A 96 -10.63 -9.42 -18.22
N TYR A 97 -9.45 -8.83 -18.03
CA TYR A 97 -9.02 -8.25 -16.75
C TYR A 97 -9.27 -6.74 -16.67
N TYR A 98 -9.98 -6.16 -17.64
CA TYR A 98 -10.11 -4.72 -17.80
C TYR A 98 -11.49 -4.24 -17.37
N GLN A 99 -11.51 -3.12 -16.65
CA GLN A 99 -12.71 -2.33 -16.43
C GLN A 99 -12.63 -1.09 -17.31
N ILE A 100 -13.53 -1.00 -18.29
CA ILE A 100 -13.60 0.13 -19.21
C ILE A 100 -14.55 1.18 -18.62
N THR A 101 -14.15 2.45 -18.63
CA THR A 101 -14.98 3.58 -18.16
C THR A 101 -14.88 4.73 -19.14
N GLU A 102 -16.03 5.31 -19.48
CA GLU A 102 -16.12 6.52 -20.30
C GLU A 102 -15.75 7.75 -19.46
N LEU A 103 -14.82 8.59 -19.93
CA LEU A 103 -14.43 9.83 -19.26
C LEU A 103 -14.77 11.07 -20.07
N THR A 104 -15.45 12.01 -19.44
CA THR A 104 -15.68 13.36 -19.98
C THR A 104 -14.51 14.26 -19.57
N GLN A 105 -13.60 14.57 -20.50
CA GLN A 105 -12.53 15.54 -20.25
C GLN A 105 -13.06 16.97 -20.40
N TYR A 106 -13.01 17.75 -19.32
CA TYR A 106 -13.21 19.20 -19.40
C TYR A 106 -11.91 19.86 -19.84
N LEU A 107 -11.90 20.45 -21.04
CA LEU A 107 -10.82 21.31 -21.50
C LEU A 107 -10.81 22.59 -20.66
N ILE A 108 -9.76 22.77 -19.85
CA ILE A 108 -9.44 24.07 -19.25
C ILE A 108 -8.68 24.83 -20.34
N ALA A 109 -9.36 25.80 -20.95
CA ALA A 109 -8.78 26.71 -21.94
C ALA A 109 -7.88 27.76 -21.29
#